data_AF-A0A067G8P2-F1
#
_entry.id   AF-A0A067G8P2-F1
#
_cell.length_a   1.000
_cell.length_b   1.000
_cell.length_c   1.000
_cell.angle_alpha   90.00
_cell.angle_beta   90.00
_cell.angle_gamma   90.00
#
_symmetry.space_group_name_H-M   'P 1'
#
loop_
_entity.id
_entity.type
_entity.pdbx_description
1 polymer ?
#
loop_
_entity_poly.entity_id
_entity_poly.type
_entity_poly.pdbx_seq_one_letter_code
_entity_poly.pdbx_strand_id
1 'polypeptide(L)'
;RDTIIEIFYEKHLGQLIDVITASCPQEGIAQSASSGGRVESTKPEILSNICELLCFCVLHHPYRIKCNFLLNNVVDKVLLLTRRREKYLVVAAVRFVRTILSRHDEHLINHFVKNNLLKPIVDAFVANGNRYNLLNSAVLELFEYIRKENLKSLVKYIVDSFWNQLVNFEYLASLHSFKVKYEQVFLLPYPNFTSSLPV
;
A
#
# COMPACT_ATOMS: atom_id res chain seq x y z
N ARG A 1 4.29 12.97 28.58
CA ARG A 1 3.56 12.53 27.36
C ARG A 1 4.52 11.95 26.33
N ASP A 2 5.61 12.65 26.01
CA ASP A 2 6.59 12.21 25.01
C ASP A 2 7.35 10.93 25.40
N THR A 3 7.69 10.75 26.67
CA THR A 3 8.37 9.55 27.19
C THR A 3 7.56 8.26 26.98
N ILE A 4 6.24 8.32 27.09
CA ILE A 4 5.37 7.15 26.89
C ILE A 4 5.35 6.76 25.40
N ILE A 5 5.30 7.76 24.52
CA ILE A 5 5.31 7.56 23.07
C ILE A 5 6.67 6.98 22.62
N GLU A 6 7.76 7.45 23.21
CA GLU A 6 9.11 6.90 23.01
C GLU A 6 9.20 5.44 23.40
N ILE A 7 8.80 5.11 24.63
CA ILE A 7 8.78 3.73 25.12
C ILE A 7 7.94 2.83 24.21
N PHE A 8 6.78 3.32 23.73
CA PHE A 8 5.96 2.58 22.79
C PHE A 8 6.70 2.24 21.50
N TYR A 9 7.31 3.24 20.83
CA TYR A 9 8.02 3.01 19.57
C TYR A 9 9.26 2.14 19.73
N GLU A 10 10.01 2.30 20.82
CA GLU A 10 11.26 1.58 21.06
C GLU A 10 11.03 0.15 21.55
N LYS A 11 10.04 -0.07 22.44
CA LYS A 11 9.89 -1.35 23.15
C LYS A 11 8.70 -2.19 22.70
N HIS A 12 7.64 -1.56 22.19
CA HIS A 12 6.36 -2.25 21.96
C HIS A 12 5.97 -2.33 20.48
N LEU A 13 6.37 -1.37 19.64
CA LEU A 13 6.02 -1.42 18.21
C LEU A 13 6.50 -2.72 17.56
N GLY A 14 7.76 -3.12 17.82
CA GLY A 14 8.32 -4.36 17.28
C GLY A 14 7.46 -5.58 17.59
N GLN A 15 6.98 -5.70 18.82
CA GLN A 15 6.11 -6.81 19.25
C GLN A 15 4.80 -6.86 18.47
N LEU A 16 4.14 -5.71 18.26
CA LEU A 16 2.90 -5.64 17.46
C LEU A 16 3.13 -6.06 16.01
N ILE A 17 4.28 -5.69 15.48
CA ILE A 17 4.68 -5.98 14.11
C ILE A 17 5.05 -7.47 13.92
N ASP A 18 5.65 -8.07 14.95
CA ASP A 18 5.95 -9.50 14.96
C ASP A 18 4.67 -10.34 15.04
N VAL A 19 3.62 -9.86 15.73
CA VAL A 19 2.29 -10.49 15.71
C VAL A 19 1.71 -10.55 14.29
N ILE A 20 1.83 -9.48 13.50
CA ILE A 20 1.39 -9.50 12.08
C ILE A 20 2.17 -10.55 11.29
N THR A 21 3.49 -10.57 11.46
CA THR A 21 4.39 -11.45 10.71
C THR A 21 4.13 -12.93 11.04
N ALA A 22 3.99 -13.27 12.32
CA ALA A 22 3.69 -14.63 12.78
C ALA A 22 2.30 -15.12 12.34
N SER A 23 1.38 -14.19 12.02
CA SER A 23 0.00 -14.53 11.63
C SER A 23 -0.18 -14.71 10.11
N CYS A 24 0.86 -14.46 9.31
CA CYS A 24 0.80 -14.54 7.86
C CYS A 24 1.74 -15.65 7.33
N PRO A 25 1.33 -16.45 6.34
CA PRO A 25 2.21 -17.49 5.78
C PRO A 25 3.45 -16.87 5.10
N GLN A 26 4.64 -17.35 5.46
CA GLN A 26 5.87 -17.06 4.70
C GLN A 26 5.85 -17.83 3.36
N GLU A 27 6.27 -17.17 2.29
CA GLU A 27 6.50 -17.84 1.01
C GLU A 27 7.88 -18.52 1.03
N GLY A 28 7.88 -19.85 1.14
CA GLY A 28 8.89 -20.75 0.56
C GLY A 28 10.25 -20.90 1.27
N ILE A 29 10.38 -21.94 2.10
CA ILE A 29 11.41 -22.96 1.89
C ILE A 29 10.71 -24.32 1.98
N ALA A 30 10.65 -25.03 0.86
CA ALA A 30 10.43 -26.46 0.88
C ALA A 30 11.68 -27.11 1.46
N GLN A 31 11.66 -27.52 2.72
CA GLN A 31 12.34 -28.70 3.25
C GLN A 31 12.04 -28.92 4.74
N SER A 32 11.61 -30.16 5.01
CA SER A 32 11.69 -30.91 6.27
C SER A 32 10.74 -30.55 7.41
N ALA A 33 9.91 -31.55 7.72
CA ALA A 33 8.97 -31.62 8.82
C ALA A 33 9.63 -31.53 10.20
N SER A 34 8.85 -30.97 11.15
CA SER A 34 8.91 -30.99 12.62
C SER A 34 8.95 -29.55 13.11
N SER A 35 7.93 -28.98 13.74
CA SER A 35 7.12 -29.49 14.85
C SER A 35 5.75 -28.82 14.84
N GLY A 36 4.69 -29.59 15.06
CA GLY A 36 3.31 -29.12 15.20
C GLY A 36 3.08 -28.29 16.47
N GLY A 37 3.68 -27.09 16.53
CA GLY A 37 3.15 -26.04 17.36
C GLY A 37 1.87 -25.54 16.69
N ARG A 38 0.71 -25.80 17.30
CA ARG A 38 -0.47 -24.98 17.05
C ARG A 38 -0.04 -23.53 17.32
N VAL A 39 0.31 -22.78 16.27
CA VAL A 39 0.27 -21.33 16.35
C VAL A 39 -1.20 -21.05 16.61
N GLU A 40 -1.52 -20.64 17.83
CA GLU A 40 -2.83 -20.05 18.10
C GLU A 40 -3.02 -18.97 17.05
N SER A 41 -3.93 -19.23 16.10
CA SER A 41 -4.19 -18.28 15.03
C SER A 41 -4.63 -17.00 15.68
N THR A 42 -3.79 -15.97 15.65
CA THR A 42 -4.12 -14.63 16.12
C THR A 42 -5.49 -14.27 15.54
N LYS A 43 -6.40 -13.83 16.42
CA LYS A 43 -7.74 -13.45 16.00
C LYS A 43 -7.63 -12.34 14.94
N PRO A 44 -8.26 -12.49 13.76
CA PRO A 44 -8.21 -11.49 12.70
C PRO A 44 -8.55 -10.07 13.17
N GLU A 45 -9.42 -9.91 14.16
CA GLU A 45 -9.79 -8.62 14.76
C GLU A 45 -8.59 -7.92 15.42
N ILE A 46 -7.67 -8.69 16.02
CA ILE A 46 -6.44 -8.15 16.63
C ILE A 46 -5.55 -7.55 15.53
N LEU A 47 -5.40 -8.24 14.40
CA LEU A 47 -4.61 -7.74 13.27
C LEU A 47 -5.20 -6.46 12.70
N SER A 48 -6.53 -6.38 12.61
CA SER A 48 -7.23 -5.16 12.20
C SER A 48 -6.95 -4.00 13.16
N ASN A 49 -7.04 -4.24 14.47
CA ASN A 49 -6.77 -3.22 15.49
C ASN A 49 -5.32 -2.74 15.47
N ILE A 50 -4.36 -3.65 15.25
CA ILE A 50 -2.95 -3.28 15.08
C ILE A 50 -2.80 -2.38 13.84
N CYS A 51 -3.38 -2.76 12.71
CA CYS A 51 -3.32 -1.97 11.48
C CYS A 51 -3.94 -0.57 11.64
N GLU A 52 -5.04 -0.47 12.38
CA GLU A 52 -5.67 0.81 12.72
C GLU A 52 -4.80 1.67 13.65
N LEU A 53 -4.20 1.07 14.68
CA LEU A 53 -3.24 1.75 15.55
C LEU A 53 -2.02 2.25 14.77
N LEU A 54 -1.53 1.49 13.79
CA LEU A 54 -0.45 1.91 12.91
C LEU A 54 -0.88 3.09 12.02
N CYS A 55 -2.11 3.10 11.49
CA CYS A 55 -2.66 4.25 10.78
C CYS A 55 -2.71 5.50 11.67
N PHE A 56 -3.23 5.35 12.89
CA PHE A 56 -3.28 6.44 13.88
C PHE A 56 -1.88 6.99 14.17
N CYS A 57 -0.92 6.10 14.41
CA CYS A 57 0.48 6.46 14.56
C CYS A 57 0.91 7.34 13.39
N VAL A 58 0.76 6.85 12.14
CA VAL A 58 1.26 7.52 10.92
C VAL A 58 0.76 8.95 10.80
N LEU A 59 -0.49 9.20 11.19
CA LEU A 59 -1.12 10.52 11.14
C LEU A 59 -0.67 11.45 12.28
N HIS A 60 -0.53 10.93 13.49
CA HIS A 60 -0.35 11.78 14.68
C HIS A 60 1.11 11.93 15.14
N HIS A 61 2.01 11.01 14.79
CA HIS A 61 3.42 11.04 15.24
C HIS A 61 4.42 11.01 14.07
N PRO A 62 4.37 11.99 13.15
CA PRO A 62 5.04 11.89 11.87
C PRO A 62 6.56 11.76 11.97
N TYR A 63 7.22 12.45 12.91
CA TYR A 63 8.67 12.43 13.08
C TYR A 63 9.20 11.10 13.62
N ARG A 64 8.56 10.54 14.66
CA ARG A 64 8.96 9.27 15.28
C ARG A 64 8.79 8.09 14.32
N ILE A 65 7.76 8.18 13.49
CA ILE A 65 7.41 7.12 12.55
C ILE A 65 8.36 7.01 11.39
N LYS A 66 8.84 8.12 10.83
CA LYS A 66 9.79 8.03 9.70
C LYS A 66 10.99 7.18 10.06
N CYS A 67 11.63 7.45 11.20
CA CYS A 67 12.80 6.71 11.65
C CYS A 67 12.45 5.24 11.93
N ASN A 68 11.41 4.98 12.73
CA ASN A 68 11.14 3.63 13.18
C ASN A 68 10.52 2.73 12.09
N PHE A 69 9.71 3.28 11.17
CA PHE A 69 9.07 2.49 10.11
C PHE A 69 10.06 2.04 9.04
N LEU A 70 10.94 2.95 8.61
CA LEU A 70 11.98 2.62 7.64
C LEU A 70 12.98 1.62 8.22
N LEU A 71 13.28 1.69 9.51
CA LEU A 71 14.19 0.76 10.18
C LEU A 71 13.56 -0.62 10.45
N ASN A 72 12.26 -0.69 10.75
CA ASN A 72 11.61 -1.95 11.14
C ASN A 72 10.84 -2.63 10.00
N ASN A 73 10.94 -2.14 8.76
CA ASN A 73 10.20 -2.65 7.59
C ASN A 73 8.71 -2.86 7.86
N VAL A 74 8.10 -1.89 8.55
CA VAL A 74 6.70 -1.98 8.99
C VAL A 74 5.77 -2.12 7.78
N VAL A 75 6.08 -1.43 6.68
CA VAL A 75 5.26 -1.46 5.46
C VAL A 75 5.21 -2.86 4.87
N ASP A 76 6.36 -3.50 4.64
CA ASP A 76 6.45 -4.88 4.15
C ASP A 76 5.66 -5.86 5.01
N LYS A 77 5.80 -5.74 6.33
CA LYS A 77 5.14 -6.63 7.28
C LYS A 77 3.62 -6.43 7.28
N VAL A 78 3.12 -5.19 7.21
CA VAL A 78 1.67 -4.94 7.07
C VAL A 78 1.14 -5.43 5.72
N LEU A 79 1.93 -5.33 4.64
CA LEU A 79 1.54 -5.84 3.33
C LEU A 79 1.37 -7.37 3.30
N LEU A 80 1.91 -8.12 4.27
CA LEU A 80 1.61 -9.55 4.42
C LEU A 80 0.11 -9.81 4.65
N LEU A 81 -0.64 -8.84 5.19
CA LEU A 81 -2.09 -8.95 5.36
C LEU A 81 -2.84 -9.07 4.03
N THR A 82 -2.24 -8.69 2.89
CA THR A 82 -2.89 -8.90 1.57
C THR A 82 -3.02 -10.37 1.19
N ARG A 83 -2.27 -11.25 1.87
CA ARG A 83 -2.28 -12.72 1.68
C ARG A 83 -3.36 -13.40 2.52
N ARG A 84 -4.02 -12.69 3.43
CA ARG A 84 -5.07 -13.22 4.29
C ARG A 84 -6.35 -13.49 3.51
N ARG A 85 -7.10 -14.52 3.95
CA ARG A 85 -8.40 -14.87 3.36
C ARG A 85 -9.44 -13.79 3.67
N GLU A 86 -9.34 -13.19 4.86
CA GLU A 86 -10.24 -12.16 5.36
C GLU A 86 -10.07 -10.87 4.55
N LYS A 87 -10.98 -10.60 3.62
CA LYS A 87 -10.87 -9.45 2.70
C LYS A 87 -10.83 -8.10 3.42
N TYR A 88 -11.43 -7.98 4.60
CA TYR A 88 -11.34 -6.76 5.38
C TYR A 88 -9.93 -6.47 5.91
N LEU A 89 -9.08 -7.50 6.14
CA LEU A 89 -7.67 -7.30 6.49
C LEU A 89 -6.87 -6.81 5.30
N VAL A 90 -7.17 -7.31 4.11
CA VAL A 90 -6.59 -6.79 2.86
C VAL A 90 -6.96 -5.31 2.69
N VAL A 91 -8.23 -4.95 2.93
CA VAL A 91 -8.69 -3.55 2.90
C VAL A 91 -7.98 -2.70 3.97
N ALA A 92 -7.74 -3.24 5.16
CA ALA A 92 -6.99 -2.54 6.21
C ALA A 92 -5.55 -2.22 5.75
N ALA A 93 -4.87 -3.16 5.09
CA ALA A 93 -3.54 -2.93 4.51
C ALA A 93 -3.56 -1.85 3.41
N VAL A 94 -4.57 -1.86 2.54
CA VAL A 94 -4.75 -0.82 1.50
C VAL A 94 -4.96 0.56 2.15
N ARG A 95 -5.80 0.65 3.18
CA ARG A 95 -6.04 1.89 3.93
C ARG A 95 -4.78 2.39 4.63
N PHE A 96 -3.99 1.48 5.18
CA PHE A 96 -2.71 1.81 5.79
C PHE A 96 -1.72 2.39 4.78
N VAL A 97 -1.59 1.78 3.61
CA VAL A 97 -0.78 2.34 2.51
C VAL A 97 -1.28 3.73 2.11
N ARG A 98 -2.58 3.90 1.89
CA ARG A 98 -3.19 5.22 1.60
C ARG A 98 -2.81 6.26 2.66
N THR A 99 -2.81 5.87 3.92
CA THR A 99 -2.47 6.74 5.06
C THR A 99 -0.99 7.11 5.12
N ILE A 100 -0.09 6.21 4.72
CA ILE A 100 1.33 6.56 4.59
C ILE A 100 1.52 7.56 3.45
N LEU A 101 0.90 7.30 2.29
CA LEU A 101 1.04 8.15 1.11
C LEU A 101 0.48 9.56 1.32
N SER A 102 -0.55 9.72 2.16
CA SER A 102 -1.11 11.04 2.49
C SER A 102 -0.20 11.97 3.26
N ARG A 103 1.01 11.51 3.60
CA ARG A 103 2.05 12.35 4.18
C ARG A 103 2.89 13.10 3.15
N HIS A 104 2.75 12.77 1.86
CA HIS A 104 3.53 13.37 0.77
C HIS A 104 5.05 13.37 1.03
N ASP A 105 5.55 12.34 1.72
CA ASP A 105 6.96 12.21 2.01
C ASP A 105 7.69 11.55 0.84
N GLU A 106 8.61 12.28 0.22
CA GLU A 106 9.35 11.81 -0.95
C GLU A 106 10.24 10.59 -0.67
N HIS A 107 10.84 10.49 0.52
CA HIS A 107 11.67 9.33 0.87
C HIS A 107 10.83 8.08 1.02
N LEU A 108 9.64 8.18 1.64
CA LEU A 108 8.70 7.07 1.72
C LEU A 108 8.18 6.71 0.34
N ILE A 109 7.76 7.67 -0.48
CA ILE A 109 7.30 7.42 -1.86
C ILE A 109 8.39 6.71 -2.67
N ASN A 110 9.65 7.16 -2.59
CA ASN A 110 10.78 6.52 -3.26
C ASN A 110 11.03 5.10 -2.75
N HIS A 111 10.87 4.86 -1.44
CA HIS A 111 10.96 3.52 -0.85
C HIS A 111 9.86 2.59 -1.38
N PHE A 112 8.62 3.08 -1.54
CA PHE A 112 7.53 2.32 -2.18
C PHE A 112 7.86 1.90 -3.61
N VAL A 113 8.41 2.82 -4.41
CA VAL A 113 8.80 2.56 -5.80
C VAL A 113 9.97 1.58 -5.85
N LYS A 114 11.06 1.86 -5.12
CA LYS A 114 12.30 1.06 -5.17
C LYS A 114 12.09 -0.39 -4.73
N ASN A 115 11.25 -0.63 -3.73
CA ASN A 115 11.01 -1.95 -3.18
C ASN A 115 9.72 -2.61 -3.70
N ASN A 116 9.09 -2.03 -4.71
CA ASN A 116 7.90 -2.60 -5.36
C ASN A 116 6.73 -2.87 -4.39
N LEU A 117 6.53 -1.99 -3.39
CA LEU A 117 5.66 -2.24 -2.25
C LEU A 117 4.17 -2.22 -2.56
N LEU A 118 3.76 -1.71 -3.74
CA LEU A 118 2.35 -1.81 -4.17
C LEU A 118 2.02 -3.14 -4.84
N LYS A 119 3.01 -3.98 -5.17
CA LYS A 119 2.78 -5.26 -5.84
C LYS A 119 1.77 -6.14 -5.10
N PRO A 120 1.86 -6.36 -3.77
CA PRO A 120 0.92 -7.25 -3.07
C PRO A 120 -0.54 -6.74 -3.10
N ILE A 121 -0.75 -5.42 -3.23
CA ILE A 121 -2.08 -4.82 -3.37
C ILE A 121 -2.61 -5.03 -4.79
N VAL A 122 -1.77 -4.80 -5.80
CA VAL A 122 -2.12 -5.01 -7.21
C VAL A 122 -2.43 -6.48 -7.46
N ASP A 123 -1.60 -7.40 -6.97
CA ASP A 123 -1.83 -8.85 -7.07
C ASP A 123 -3.17 -9.24 -6.44
N ALA A 124 -3.48 -8.71 -5.26
CA ALA A 124 -4.76 -8.97 -4.58
C ALA A 124 -5.96 -8.42 -5.36
N PHE A 125 -5.82 -7.28 -6.03
CA PHE A 125 -6.83 -6.71 -6.90
C PHE A 125 -7.05 -7.56 -8.16
N VAL A 126 -5.97 -7.96 -8.84
CA VAL A 126 -6.03 -8.82 -10.04
C VAL A 126 -6.65 -10.17 -9.70
N ALA A 127 -6.23 -10.80 -8.59
CA ALA A 127 -6.80 -12.05 -8.10
C ALA A 127 -8.28 -11.93 -7.67
N ASN A 128 -8.73 -10.73 -7.31
CA ASN A 128 -10.14 -10.49 -7.02
C ASN A 128 -11.02 -10.55 -8.29
N GLY A 129 -10.44 -10.27 -9.47
CA GLY A 129 -11.14 -10.28 -10.75
C GLY A 129 -12.27 -9.24 -10.79
N ASN A 130 -13.35 -9.56 -11.52
CA ASN A 130 -14.49 -8.66 -11.75
C ASN A 130 -15.45 -8.55 -10.54
N ARG A 131 -15.04 -8.97 -9.34
CA ARG A 131 -15.90 -8.92 -8.14
C ARG A 131 -15.94 -7.50 -7.58
N TYR A 132 -17.10 -6.85 -7.67
CA TYR A 132 -17.37 -5.57 -7.03
C TYR A 132 -17.61 -5.77 -5.53
N ASN A 133 -16.59 -5.49 -4.73
CA ASN A 133 -16.63 -5.61 -3.27
C ASN A 133 -15.75 -4.55 -2.62
N LEU A 134 -15.67 -4.56 -1.29
CA LEU A 134 -14.91 -3.57 -0.53
C LEU A 134 -13.42 -3.51 -0.92
N LEU A 135 -12.80 -4.64 -1.26
CA LEU A 135 -11.41 -4.66 -1.73
C LEU A 135 -11.27 -3.94 -3.07
N ASN A 136 -12.15 -4.24 -4.03
CA ASN A 136 -12.18 -3.56 -5.33
C ASN A 136 -12.32 -2.04 -5.13
N SER A 137 -13.30 -1.59 -4.34
CA SER A 137 -13.51 -0.17 -4.05
C SER A 137 -12.31 0.48 -3.36
N ALA A 138 -11.69 -0.19 -2.38
CA ALA A 138 -10.54 0.34 -1.66
C ALA A 138 -9.30 0.53 -2.55
N VAL A 139 -9.02 -0.41 -3.46
CA VAL A 139 -7.87 -0.28 -4.37
C VAL A 139 -8.12 0.77 -5.45
N LEU A 140 -9.34 0.86 -5.99
CA LEU A 140 -9.69 1.91 -6.95
C LEU A 140 -9.61 3.30 -6.30
N GLU A 141 -10.05 3.44 -5.05
CA GLU A 141 -9.89 4.68 -4.28
C GLU A 141 -8.41 5.02 -4.06
N LEU A 142 -7.55 4.05 -3.74
CA LEU A 142 -6.10 4.27 -3.63
C LEU A 142 -5.49 4.78 -4.95
N PHE A 143 -5.84 4.19 -6.09
CA PHE A 143 -5.36 4.67 -7.39
C PHE A 143 -5.89 6.08 -7.70
N GLU A 144 -7.17 6.31 -7.44
CA GLU A 144 -7.81 7.61 -7.62
C GLU A 144 -7.14 8.69 -6.74
N TYR A 145 -6.79 8.34 -5.50
CA TYR A 145 -6.04 9.19 -4.58
C TYR A 145 -4.66 9.54 -5.14
N ILE A 146 -3.85 8.53 -5.51
CA ILE A 146 -2.51 8.71 -6.11
C ILE A 146 -2.57 9.62 -7.34
N ARG A 147 -3.61 9.47 -8.17
CA ARG A 147 -3.86 10.27 -9.37
C ARG A 147 -4.19 11.73 -9.03
N LYS A 148 -5.16 11.95 -8.12
CA LYS A 148 -5.65 13.28 -7.72
C LYS A 148 -4.59 14.09 -6.99
N GLU A 149 -3.86 13.45 -6.09
CA GLU A 149 -2.74 14.05 -5.37
C GLU A 149 -1.47 14.22 -6.23
N ASN A 150 -1.53 13.83 -7.51
CA ASN A 150 -0.46 14.02 -8.48
C ASN A 150 0.88 13.42 -8.01
N LEU A 151 0.85 12.24 -7.40
CA LEU A 151 2.04 11.52 -6.95
C LEU A 151 2.77 10.88 -8.14
N LYS A 152 3.39 11.72 -8.97
CA LYS A 152 3.92 11.38 -10.31
C LYS A 152 4.81 10.13 -10.31
N SER A 153 5.70 10.00 -9.34
CA SER A 153 6.59 8.84 -9.21
C SER A 153 5.82 7.53 -9.03
N LEU A 154 4.72 7.54 -8.27
CA LEU A 154 3.86 6.37 -8.07
C LEU A 154 2.98 6.10 -9.29
N VAL A 155 2.48 7.15 -9.96
CA VAL A 155 1.74 6.98 -11.22
C VAL A 155 2.59 6.27 -12.25
N LYS A 156 3.83 6.73 -12.45
CA LYS A 156 4.80 6.09 -13.35
C LYS A 156 5.08 4.66 -12.94
N TYR A 157 5.47 4.45 -11.68
CA TYR A 157 5.75 3.13 -11.13
C TYR A 157 4.61 2.13 -11.34
N ILE A 158 3.36 2.52 -11.06
CA ILE A 158 2.20 1.63 -11.19
C ILE A 158 1.97 1.24 -12.65
N VAL A 159 2.00 2.22 -13.57
CA VAL A 159 1.76 1.94 -14.99
C VAL A 159 2.91 1.13 -15.58
N ASP A 160 4.16 1.53 -15.36
CA ASP A 160 5.33 0.84 -15.92
C ASP A 160 5.44 -0.61 -15.42
N SER A 161 5.08 -0.87 -14.15
CA SER A 161 5.27 -2.19 -13.54
C SER A 161 4.07 -3.12 -13.70
N PHE A 162 2.84 -2.58 -13.78
CA PHE A 162 1.63 -3.40 -13.62
C PHE A 162 0.58 -3.22 -14.73
N TRP A 163 0.75 -2.31 -15.68
CA TRP A 163 -0.29 -2.01 -16.67
C TRP A 163 -0.74 -3.24 -17.46
N ASN A 164 0.18 -4.15 -17.81
CA ASN A 164 -0.15 -5.40 -18.51
C ASN A 164 -1.19 -6.25 -17.77
N GLN A 165 -1.26 -6.16 -16.44
CA GLN A 165 -2.25 -6.86 -15.63
C GLN A 165 -3.52 -6.02 -15.45
N LEU A 166 -3.35 -4.70 -15.31
CA LEU A 166 -4.44 -3.74 -15.05
C LEU A 166 -5.28 -3.41 -16.30
N VAL A 167 -4.76 -3.60 -17.51
CA VAL A 167 -5.46 -3.31 -18.77
C VAL A 167 -6.79 -4.05 -18.89
N ASN A 168 -6.90 -5.26 -18.32
CA ASN A 168 -8.15 -6.03 -18.29
C ASN A 168 -9.28 -5.34 -17.49
N PHE A 169 -8.93 -4.34 -16.69
CA PHE A 169 -9.83 -3.56 -15.85
C PHE A 169 -9.93 -2.10 -16.29
N GLU A 170 -9.38 -1.74 -17.46
CA GLU A 170 -9.38 -0.37 -17.98
C GLU A 170 -10.80 0.19 -18.20
N TYR A 171 -11.80 -0.68 -18.38
CA TYR A 171 -13.20 -0.27 -18.43
C TYR A 171 -13.69 0.43 -17.14
N LEU A 172 -12.98 0.28 -16.02
CA LEU A 172 -13.25 0.98 -14.78
C LEU A 172 -12.74 2.42 -14.87
N ALA A 173 -13.64 3.39 -14.66
CA ALA A 173 -13.36 4.81 -14.81
C ALA A 173 -12.09 5.29 -14.06
N SER A 174 -11.84 4.78 -12.85
CA SER A 174 -10.64 5.13 -12.08
C SER A 174 -9.35 4.67 -12.76
N LEU A 175 -9.31 3.46 -13.34
CA LEU A 175 -8.11 2.93 -14.01
C LEU A 175 -7.88 3.58 -15.37
N HIS A 176 -8.95 3.79 -16.15
CA HIS A 176 -8.88 4.58 -17.37
C HIS A 176 -8.30 5.98 -17.10
N SER A 177 -8.87 6.69 -16.12
CA SER A 177 -8.40 8.04 -15.73
C SER A 177 -6.96 8.02 -15.22
N PHE A 178 -6.55 6.94 -14.54
CA PHE A 178 -5.17 6.75 -14.09
C PHE A 178 -4.19 6.63 -15.25
N LYS A 179 -4.57 5.88 -16.30
CA LYS A 179 -3.74 5.73 -17.50
C LYS A 179 -3.62 7.04 -18.28
N VAL A 180 -4.72 7.74 -18.50
CA VAL A 180 -4.71 9.06 -19.15
C VAL A 180 -3.79 10.03 -18.39
N LYS A 181 -3.82 10.01 -17.06
CA LYS A 181 -2.92 10.84 -16.24
C LYS A 181 -1.45 10.50 -16.48
N TYR A 182 -1.10 9.22 -16.61
CA TYR A 182 0.26 8.79 -16.94
C TYR A 182 0.70 9.33 -18.31
N GLU A 183 -0.14 9.17 -19.34
CA GLU A 183 0.16 9.61 -20.70
C GLU A 183 0.36 11.13 -20.78
N GLN A 184 -0.51 11.90 -20.13
CA GLN A 184 -0.41 13.36 -20.04
C GLN A 184 0.88 13.83 -19.35
N VAL A 185 1.36 13.11 -18.33
CA VAL A 185 2.52 13.52 -17.55
C VAL A 185 3.83 13.06 -18.17
N PHE A 186 3.84 11.91 -18.86
CA PHE A 186 5.09 11.24 -19.26
C PHE A 186 5.24 10.96 -20.76
N LEU A 187 4.16 10.95 -21.55
CA LEU A 187 4.22 10.61 -22.99
C LEU A 187 3.86 11.76 -23.92
N LEU A 188 3.09 12.74 -23.46
CA LEU A 188 2.76 13.93 -24.24
C LEU A 188 3.62 15.12 -23.79
N PRO A 189 4.67 15.52 -24.53
CA PRO A 189 5.17 16.88 -24.43
C PRO A 189 4.08 17.80 -25.02
N TYR A 190 3.59 18.77 -24.25
CA TYR A 190 2.57 19.72 -24.72
C TYR A 190 2.90 20.28 -26.12
N PRO A 191 1.99 20.24 -27.11
CA PRO A 191 2.00 21.25 -28.15
C PRO A 191 1.46 22.54 -27.52
N ASN A 192 2.31 23.57 -27.48
CA ASN A 192 1.89 24.92 -27.12
C ASN A 192 0.78 25.37 -28.10
N PHE A 193 -0.45 25.51 -27.63
CA PHE A 193 -1.44 26.35 -28.29
C PHE A 193 -1.05 27.81 -28.06
N THR A 194 -0.08 28.31 -28.82
CA THR A 194 -0.03 29.75 -29.10
C THR A 194 -1.06 30.01 -30.18
N SER A 195 -2.19 30.58 -29.76
CA SER A 195 -3.18 31.19 -30.62
C SER A 195 -2.53 32.27 -31.50
N SER A 196 -2.08 31.89 -32.69
CA SER A 196 -1.96 32.82 -33.81
C SER A 196 -3.36 32.97 -34.41
N LEU A 197 -4.08 34.03 -34.00
CA LEU A 197 -5.22 34.53 -34.76
C LEU A 197 -4.72 34.94 -36.16
N PRO A 198 -5.31 34.43 -37.26
CA PRO A 198 -5.10 35.03 -38.55
C PRO A 198 -5.97 36.29 -38.66
N VAL A 199 -5.25 37.41 -38.84
CA VAL A 199 -5.60 38.72 -39.46
C VAL A 199 -7.00 39.28 -39.22
#